data_AF-A0A940SD06-F1
#
_entry.id   AF-A0A940SD06-F1
#
_cell.length_a   1.000
_cell.length_b   1.000
_cell.length_c   1.000
_cell.angle_alpha   90.00
_cell.angle_beta   90.00
_cell.angle_gamma   90.00
#
_symmetry.space_group_name_H-M   'P 1'
#
loop_
_entity.id
_entity.type
_entity.pdbx_description
1 polymer ?
#
loop_
_entity_poly.entity_id
_entity_poly.type
_entity_poly.pdbx_seq_one_letter_code
_entity_poly.pdbx_strand_id
1 'polypeptide(L)'
;MSSEIVAGTANILHQHSEYEKLQQDYSTPTANELTARNLARHGVDVMPDEVSSWHKINAAAVQAKLDIHAERAQAESFAQDAAVNMIASARSYSPAQNSGVEDTPLEEDNENDDESNSEDDSELLTIDELYGYDDPEDNAEAALDDVLKAQERE
;
A
#
# COMPACT_ATOMS: atom_id res chain seq x y z
N MET A 1 -13.48 9.54 41.32
CA MET A 1 -14.32 9.36 40.12
C MET A 1 -13.40 8.86 39.03
N SER A 2 -13.49 7.58 38.69
CA SER A 2 -12.68 7.02 37.61
C SER A 2 -13.26 7.52 36.30
N SER A 3 -12.57 8.41 35.59
CA SER A 3 -12.93 8.71 34.20
C SER A 3 -12.86 7.40 33.44
N GLU A 4 -13.99 6.95 32.91
CA GLU A 4 -13.98 5.90 31.90
C GLU A 4 -13.02 6.32 30.79
N ILE A 5 -12.06 5.45 30.49
CA ILE A 5 -11.14 5.67 29.38
C ILE A 5 -11.97 5.46 28.12
N VAL A 6 -12.50 6.56 27.58
CA VAL A 6 -13.14 6.56 26.26
C VAL A 6 -12.03 6.24 25.26
N ALA A 7 -12.15 5.11 24.56
CA ALA A 7 -11.18 4.63 23.58
C ALA A 7 -11.77 4.66 22.15
N GLY A 8 -10.92 4.52 21.14
CA GLY A 8 -11.33 4.45 19.74
C GLY A 8 -11.79 5.80 19.15
N THR A 9 -12.71 5.74 18.19
CA THR A 9 -13.20 6.91 17.43
C THR A 9 -13.81 8.00 18.31
N ALA A 10 -14.51 7.61 19.38
CA ALA A 10 -15.08 8.57 20.33
C ALA A 10 -14.01 9.40 21.04
N ASN A 11 -12.83 8.82 21.32
CA ASN A 11 -11.71 9.55 21.90
C ASN A 11 -11.16 10.59 20.92
N ILE A 12 -10.96 10.20 19.65
CA ILE A 12 -10.40 11.11 18.63
C ILE A 12 -11.31 12.34 18.45
N LEU A 13 -12.62 12.13 18.37
CA LEU A 13 -13.59 13.23 18.27
C LEU A 13 -13.60 14.11 19.52
N HIS A 14 -13.50 13.49 20.71
CA HIS A 14 -13.42 14.24 21.96
C HIS A 14 -12.15 15.10 22.01
N GLN A 15 -10.97 14.54 21.74
CA GLN A 15 -9.71 15.29 21.73
C GLN A 15 -9.71 16.39 20.67
N HIS A 16 -10.29 16.14 19.49
CA HIS A 16 -10.47 17.18 18.47
C HIS A 16 -11.29 18.36 19.01
N SER A 17 -12.43 18.08 19.67
CA SER A 17 -13.29 19.11 20.23
C SER A 17 -12.63 19.90 21.38
N GLU A 18 -11.84 19.24 22.23
CA GLU A 18 -11.09 19.92 23.31
C GLU A 18 -9.97 20.79 22.75
N TYR A 19 -9.31 20.33 21.69
CA TYR A 19 -8.29 21.12 21.00
C TYR A 19 -8.89 22.38 20.33
N GLU A 20 -10.08 22.30 19.72
CA GLU A 20 -10.77 23.49 19.18
C GLU A 20 -11.08 24.52 20.27
N LYS A 21 -11.52 24.09 21.45
CA LYS A 21 -11.70 24.99 22.60
C LYS A 21 -10.38 25.62 23.01
N LEU A 22 -9.31 24.82 23.07
CA LEU A 22 -7.98 25.32 23.42
C LEU A 22 -7.48 26.38 22.43
N GLN A 23 -7.75 26.21 21.13
CA GLN A 23 -7.45 27.22 20.12
C GLN A 23 -8.24 28.51 20.31
N GLN A 24 -9.53 28.40 20.65
CA GLN A 24 -10.39 29.56 20.92
C GLN A 24 -9.91 30.35 22.14
N ASP A 25 -9.45 29.67 23.19
CA ASP A 25 -9.04 30.30 24.44
C ASP A 25 -7.64 30.94 24.40
N TYR A 26 -6.68 30.34 23.67
CA TYR A 26 -5.25 30.70 23.79
C TYR A 26 -4.52 31.01 22.49
N SER A 27 -5.21 31.01 21.34
CA SER A 27 -4.68 31.05 19.96
C SER A 27 -4.05 29.75 19.46
N THR A 28 -4.02 29.57 18.14
CA THR A 28 -3.53 28.35 17.48
C THR A 28 -2.08 27.98 17.84
N PRO A 29 -1.09 28.89 17.85
CA PRO A 29 0.28 28.53 18.22
C PRO A 29 0.39 27.99 19.65
N THR A 30 -0.27 28.65 20.61
CA THR A 30 -0.26 28.22 22.02
C THR A 30 -0.95 26.88 22.19
N ALA A 31 -2.08 26.64 21.51
CA ALA A 31 -2.78 25.36 21.56
C ALA A 31 -1.90 24.22 21.01
N ASN A 32 -1.14 24.47 19.95
CA ASN A 32 -0.17 23.51 19.40
C ASN A 32 0.93 23.18 20.41
N GLU A 33 1.56 24.20 21.01
CA GLU A 33 2.61 24.00 22.01
C GLU A 33 2.12 23.23 23.24
N LEU A 34 0.93 23.57 23.75
CA LEU A 34 0.34 22.92 24.91
C LEU A 34 0.02 21.44 24.62
N THR A 35 -0.48 21.15 23.44
CA THR A 35 -0.81 19.78 23.00
C THR A 35 0.45 18.96 22.77
N ALA A 36 1.46 19.51 22.10
CA ALA A 36 2.76 18.87 21.91
C ALA A 36 3.42 18.56 23.28
N ARG A 37 3.38 19.52 24.21
CA ARG A 37 3.88 19.32 25.58
C ARG A 37 3.07 18.27 26.34
N ASN A 38 1.77 18.17 26.13
CA ASN A 38 0.95 17.10 26.72
C ASN A 38 1.39 15.74 26.21
N LEU A 39 1.52 15.57 24.90
CA LEU A 39 1.97 14.33 24.26
C LEU A 39 3.38 13.90 24.72
N ALA A 40 4.31 14.86 24.85
CA ALA A 40 5.65 14.60 25.35
C ALA A 40 5.66 14.04 26.79
N ARG A 41 4.72 14.47 27.66
CA ARG A 41 4.57 13.91 29.01
C ARG A 41 4.11 12.44 29.00
N HIS A 42 3.48 12.01 27.91
CA HIS A 42 3.04 10.63 27.69
C HIS A 42 4.02 9.84 26.80
N GLY A 43 5.22 10.36 26.54
CA GLY A 43 6.26 9.69 25.77
C GLY A 43 6.09 9.76 24.25
N VAL A 44 5.18 10.61 23.76
CA VAL A 44 4.97 10.86 22.34
C VAL A 44 5.62 12.20 21.99
N ASP A 45 6.80 12.16 21.36
CA ASP A 45 7.49 13.36 20.91
C ASP A 45 6.91 13.83 19.58
N VAL A 46 6.36 15.04 19.57
CA VAL A 46 5.79 15.69 18.38
C VAL A 46 6.11 17.17 18.40
N MET A 47 6.35 17.73 17.22
CA MET A 47 6.53 19.15 17.02
C MET A 47 5.18 19.88 16.98
N PRO A 48 5.10 21.16 17.40
CA PRO A 48 3.87 21.95 17.30
C PRO A 48 3.26 22.01 15.89
N ASP A 49 4.08 21.96 14.84
CA ASP A 49 3.62 21.95 13.45
C ASP A 49 2.95 20.62 13.04
N GLU A 50 3.35 19.51 13.67
CA GLU A 50 2.72 18.20 13.49
C GLU A 50 1.34 18.18 14.14
N VAL A 51 1.17 18.83 15.29
CA VAL A 51 -0.14 19.02 15.93
C VAL A 51 -1.06 19.84 15.01
N SER A 52 -0.55 20.90 14.39
CA SER A 52 -1.30 21.69 13.40
C SER A 52 -1.76 20.83 12.22
N SER A 53 -0.89 19.97 11.71
CA SER A 53 -1.18 19.07 10.60
C SER A 53 -2.20 18.00 10.99
N TRP A 54 -2.04 17.40 12.17
CA TRP A 54 -3.02 16.47 12.76
C TRP A 54 -4.41 17.09 12.87
N HIS A 55 -4.50 18.32 13.38
CA HIS A 55 -5.79 19.01 13.50
C HIS A 55 -6.43 19.25 12.13
N LYS A 56 -5.65 19.69 11.12
CA LYS A 56 -6.16 19.88 9.75
C LYS A 56 -6.73 18.59 9.15
N ILE A 57 -6.05 17.46 9.35
CA ILE A 57 -6.51 16.14 8.88
C ILE A 57 -7.82 15.76 9.57
N ASN A 58 -7.90 15.91 10.89
CA ASN A 58 -9.12 15.60 11.64
C ASN A 58 -10.28 16.53 11.27
N ALA A 59 -10.02 17.82 11.06
CA ALA A 59 -11.03 18.76 10.60
C ALA A 59 -11.57 18.37 9.21
N ALA A 60 -10.71 17.91 8.30
CA ALA A 60 -11.13 17.39 7.00
C ALA A 60 -11.97 16.11 7.14
N ALA A 61 -11.59 15.22 8.06
CA ALA A 61 -12.36 14.00 8.35
C ALA A 61 -13.76 14.32 8.92
N VAL A 62 -13.86 15.26 9.86
CA VAL A 62 -15.15 15.72 10.43
C VAL A 62 -16.03 16.38 9.35
N GLN A 63 -15.43 17.06 8.38
CA GLN A 63 -16.13 17.69 7.25
C GLN A 63 -16.45 16.73 6.09
N ALA A 64 -16.22 15.42 6.25
CA ALA A 64 -16.39 14.40 5.21
C ALA A 64 -15.59 14.69 3.92
N LYS A 65 -14.44 15.35 4.05
CA LYS A 65 -13.50 15.63 2.94
C LYS A 65 -12.36 14.62 2.83
N LEU A 66 -12.34 13.62 3.71
CA LEU A 66 -11.37 12.55 3.73
C LEU A 66 -12.13 11.23 3.55
N ASP A 67 -11.98 10.60 2.39
CA ASP A 67 -12.50 9.26 2.11
C ASP A 67 -11.38 8.35 1.61
N ILE A 68 -10.74 7.67 2.57
CA ILE A 68 -9.64 6.75 2.30
C ILE A 68 -10.14 5.50 1.59
N HIS A 69 -11.40 5.12 1.77
CA HIS A 69 -11.96 3.93 1.12
C HIS A 69 -12.15 4.17 -0.39
N ALA A 70 -12.73 5.31 -0.76
CA ALA A 70 -12.84 5.71 -2.16
C ALA A 70 -11.46 5.85 -2.83
N GLU A 71 -10.50 6.47 -2.13
CA GLU A 71 -9.13 6.61 -2.63
C GLU A 71 -8.47 5.24 -2.88
N ARG A 72 -8.66 4.29 -1.96
CA ARG A 72 -8.15 2.92 -2.12
C ARG A 72 -8.74 2.23 -3.35
N ALA A 73 -10.06 2.31 -3.54
CA ALA A 73 -10.72 1.72 -4.70
C ALA A 73 -10.23 2.35 -6.02
N GLN A 74 -9.98 3.65 -6.04
CA GLN A 74 -9.42 4.34 -7.20
C GLN A 74 -7.98 3.90 -7.49
N ALA A 75 -7.14 3.79 -6.46
CA ALA A 75 -5.77 3.30 -6.61
C ALA A 75 -5.72 1.85 -7.13
N GLU A 76 -6.59 0.98 -6.61
CA GLU A 76 -6.73 -0.40 -7.09
C GLU A 76 -7.17 -0.45 -8.56
N SER A 77 -8.13 0.38 -8.97
CA SER A 77 -8.55 0.50 -10.37
C SER A 77 -7.40 0.92 -11.29
N PHE A 78 -6.61 1.93 -10.88
CA PHE A 78 -5.47 2.39 -11.67
C PHE A 78 -4.37 1.32 -11.78
N ALA A 79 -4.12 0.57 -10.71
CA ALA A 79 -3.18 -0.54 -10.74
C ALA A 79 -3.64 -1.65 -11.70
N GLN A 80 -4.93 -1.98 -11.70
CA GLN A 80 -5.52 -2.95 -12.63
C GLN A 80 -5.40 -2.49 -14.08
N ASP A 81 -5.74 -1.23 -14.36
CA ASP A 81 -5.63 -0.66 -15.71
C ASP A 81 -4.18 -0.66 -16.20
N ALA A 82 -3.23 -0.31 -15.34
CA ALA A 82 -1.80 -0.35 -15.64
C ALA A 82 -1.34 -1.78 -15.96
N ALA A 83 -1.75 -2.78 -15.17
CA ALA A 83 -1.41 -4.18 -15.40
C ALA A 83 -1.98 -4.70 -16.74
N VAL A 84 -3.25 -4.38 -17.04
CA VAL A 84 -3.87 -4.74 -18.33
C VAL A 84 -3.13 -4.11 -19.50
N ASN A 85 -2.75 -2.83 -19.39
CA ASN A 85 -2.02 -2.12 -20.44
C ASN A 85 -0.61 -2.66 -20.64
N MET A 86 0.07 -3.08 -19.57
CA MET A 86 1.38 -3.75 -19.67
C MET A 86 1.26 -5.11 -20.39
N ILE A 87 0.27 -5.93 -20.03
CA ILE A 87 0.02 -7.22 -20.68
C ILE A 87 -0.35 -7.02 -22.16
N ALA A 88 -1.21 -6.05 -22.48
CA ALA A 88 -1.59 -5.73 -23.85
C ALA A 88 -0.39 -5.26 -24.68
N SER A 89 0.48 -4.46 -24.07
CA SER A 89 1.72 -3.99 -24.69
C SER A 89 2.70 -5.15 -24.92
N ALA A 90 2.90 -6.04 -23.94
CA ALA A 90 3.72 -7.24 -24.08
C ALA A 90 3.19 -8.19 -25.18
N ARG A 91 1.87 -8.34 -25.31
CA ARG A 91 1.23 -9.12 -26.39
C ARG A 91 1.40 -8.47 -27.77
N SER A 92 1.50 -7.15 -27.83
CA SER A 92 1.73 -6.40 -29.07
C SER A 92 3.20 -6.46 -29.52
N TYR A 93 4.12 -6.72 -28.59
CA TYR A 93 5.52 -7.06 -28.85
C TYR A 93 5.67 -8.58 -29.12
N SER A 94 5.15 -9.05 -30.25
CA SER A 94 5.59 -10.34 -30.79
C SER A 94 6.86 -10.08 -31.61
N PRO A 95 8.05 -10.54 -31.20
CA PRO A 95 9.24 -10.37 -32.01
C PRO A 95 9.09 -11.26 -33.24
N ALA A 96 8.78 -10.65 -34.39
CA ALA A 96 8.93 -11.33 -35.66
C ALA A 96 10.41 -11.69 -35.80
N GLN A 97 10.71 -12.97 -35.61
CA GLN A 97 11.98 -13.57 -36.00
C GLN A 97 12.18 -13.27 -37.49
N ASN A 98 13.14 -12.41 -37.81
CA ASN A 98 13.71 -12.36 -39.13
C ASN A 98 15.22 -12.59 -39.00
N SER A 99 15.62 -13.84 -39.25
CA SER A 99 17.00 -14.23 -39.47
C SER A 99 17.53 -13.54 -40.72
N GLY A 100 18.64 -12.81 -40.58
CA GLY A 100 19.35 -12.20 -41.70
C GLY A 100 20.71 -11.73 -41.23
N VAL A 101 21.72 -12.57 -41.47
CA VAL A 101 23.14 -12.36 -41.15
C VAL A 101 23.78 -11.38 -42.15
N GLU A 102 24.78 -10.63 -41.67
CA GLU A 102 25.82 -9.85 -42.37
C GLU A 102 25.46 -8.47 -42.95
N ASP A 103 25.88 -7.38 -42.29
CA ASP A 103 27.16 -6.71 -42.59
C ASP A 103 27.39 -5.55 -41.60
N THR A 104 28.50 -5.58 -40.86
CA THR A 104 28.96 -4.49 -39.99
C THR A 104 30.27 -3.95 -40.55
N PRO A 105 30.40 -2.62 -40.70
CA PRO A 105 31.63 -1.94 -40.34
C PRO A 105 31.42 -1.23 -39.00
N LEU A 106 32.21 -1.68 -38.02
CA LEU A 106 32.48 -1.02 -36.74
C LEU A 106 32.85 0.46 -36.95
N GLU A 107 32.37 1.33 -36.06
CA GLU A 107 33.10 2.32 -35.20
C GLU A 107 32.00 3.06 -34.41
N GLU A 108 32.06 3.39 -33.12
CA GLU A 108 32.99 3.23 -32.01
C GLU A 108 32.17 3.59 -30.75
N ASP A 109 32.61 3.08 -29.60
CA ASP A 109 32.49 3.72 -28.28
C ASP A 109 31.12 3.76 -27.57
N ASN A 110 30.93 2.88 -26.57
CA ASN A 110 30.89 3.35 -25.18
C ASN A 110 30.99 2.18 -24.19
N GLU A 111 31.87 2.37 -23.23
CA GLU A 111 32.35 1.47 -22.20
C GLU A 111 31.34 1.26 -21.07
N ASN A 112 31.07 0.00 -20.72
CA ASN A 112 31.03 -0.57 -19.36
C ASN A 112 30.00 -1.69 -19.28
N ASP A 113 30.52 -2.89 -19.48
CA ASP A 113 29.91 -4.14 -19.02
C ASP A 113 30.80 -4.62 -17.86
N ASP A 114 30.30 -4.55 -16.63
CA ASP A 114 30.86 -5.32 -15.51
C ASP A 114 29.71 -5.84 -14.65
N GLU A 115 29.71 -7.16 -14.50
CA GLU A 115 28.62 -7.97 -14.00
C GLU A 115 28.41 -7.84 -12.50
N SER A 116 27.15 -7.92 -12.06
CA SER A 116 26.83 -8.69 -10.86
C SER A 116 25.41 -9.24 -10.89
N ASN A 117 25.39 -10.56 -10.98
CA ASN A 117 24.33 -11.52 -10.69
C ASN A 117 23.63 -11.28 -9.34
N SER A 118 22.29 -11.43 -9.29
CA SER A 118 21.61 -12.09 -8.16
C SER A 118 20.20 -12.51 -8.58
N GLU A 119 19.96 -13.82 -8.51
CA GLU A 119 18.68 -14.49 -8.69
C GLU A 119 17.59 -13.97 -7.74
N ASP A 120 16.34 -13.91 -8.19
CA ASP A 120 15.18 -13.97 -7.30
C ASP A 120 14.20 -15.00 -7.89
N ASP A 121 14.50 -16.27 -7.61
CA ASP A 121 13.56 -17.37 -7.72
C ASP A 121 12.39 -17.07 -6.77
N SER A 122 11.29 -16.54 -7.31
CA SER A 122 10.01 -16.58 -6.58
C SER A 122 9.55 -18.04 -6.54
N GLU A 123 9.97 -18.75 -5.50
CA GLU A 123 9.56 -20.12 -5.21
C GLU A 123 8.03 -20.21 -5.30
N LEU A 124 7.53 -20.94 -6.31
CA LEU A 124 6.10 -21.23 -6.43
C LEU A 124 5.70 -22.04 -5.18
N LEU A 125 4.71 -21.53 -4.44
CA LEU A 125 4.15 -22.24 -3.28
C LEU A 125 3.78 -23.66 -3.68
N THR A 126 4.24 -24.63 -2.88
CA THR A 126 3.93 -26.03 -3.13
C THR A 126 2.44 -26.31 -2.90
N ILE A 127 1.90 -27.35 -3.52
CA ILE A 127 0.47 -27.72 -3.39
C ILE A 127 0.12 -27.94 -1.90
N ASP A 128 1.06 -28.48 -1.13
CA ASP A 128 0.90 -28.69 0.31
C ASP A 128 0.79 -27.36 1.09
N GLU A 129 1.53 -26.32 0.69
CA GLU A 129 1.44 -24.99 1.29
C GLU A 129 0.19 -24.22 0.85
N LEU A 130 -0.32 -24.52 -0.34
CA LEU A 130 -1.51 -23.85 -0.89
C LEU A 130 -2.82 -24.35 -0.26
N TYR A 131 -2.92 -25.65 0.03
CA TYR A 131 -4.14 -26.27 0.58
C TYR A 131 -4.03 -26.66 2.06
N GLY A 132 -2.83 -26.92 2.57
CA GLY A 132 -2.55 -27.04 3.99
C GLY A 132 -3.16 -28.25 4.69
N TYR A 133 -3.52 -29.31 3.96
CA TYR A 133 -3.94 -30.58 4.56
C TYR A 133 -2.74 -31.38 5.05
N ASP A 134 -2.93 -32.12 6.15
CA ASP A 134 -1.90 -32.94 6.78
C ASP A 134 -1.50 -34.16 5.91
N ASP A 135 -2.36 -34.55 4.96
CA ASP A 135 -2.10 -35.62 3.98
C ASP A 135 -1.87 -35.02 2.58
N PRO A 136 -0.73 -35.32 1.92
CA PRO A 136 -0.48 -34.84 0.56
C PRO A 136 -1.47 -35.39 -0.48
N GLU A 137 -2.14 -36.52 -0.23
CA GLU A 137 -3.17 -37.04 -1.13
C GLU A 137 -4.42 -36.14 -1.15
N ASP A 138 -4.81 -35.61 0.01
CA ASP A 138 -5.92 -34.64 0.14
C ASP A 138 -5.60 -33.30 -0.52
N ASN A 139 -4.33 -32.85 -0.43
CA ASN A 139 -3.86 -31.64 -1.12
C ASN A 139 -3.94 -31.78 -2.65
N ALA A 140 -3.60 -32.96 -3.18
CA ALA A 140 -3.67 -33.25 -4.61
C ALA A 140 -5.12 -33.38 -5.11
N GLU A 141 -6.02 -33.96 -4.31
CA GLU A 141 -7.45 -34.04 -4.64
C GLU A 141 -8.10 -32.65 -4.68
N ALA A 142 -7.78 -31.78 -3.71
CA ALA A 142 -8.27 -30.40 -3.69
C ALA A 142 -7.81 -29.60 -4.92
N ALA A 143 -6.55 -29.77 -5.33
CA ALA A 143 -6.01 -29.15 -6.53
C ALA A 143 -6.72 -29.64 -7.81
N LEU A 144 -7.09 -30.93 -7.88
CA LEU A 144 -7.79 -31.49 -9.03
C LEU A 144 -9.25 -31.01 -9.12
N ASP A 145 -9.95 -30.86 -7.99
CA ASP A 145 -11.31 -30.31 -7.94
C ASP A 145 -11.36 -28.88 -8.48
N ASP A 146 -10.40 -28.03 -8.07
CA ASP A 146 -10.33 -26.64 -8.54
C ASP A 146 -10.03 -26.55 -10.05
N VAL A 147 -9.20 -27.44 -10.59
CA VAL A 147 -8.94 -27.52 -12.04
C VAL A 147 -10.19 -27.98 -12.81
N LEU A 148 -10.91 -28.98 -12.33
CA LEU A 148 -12.15 -29.45 -12.94
C LEU A 148 -13.26 -28.39 -12.89
N LYS A 149 -13.36 -27.68 -11.77
CA LYS A 149 -14.32 -26.58 -11.57
C LYS A 149 -14.01 -25.35 -12.43
N ALA A 150 -12.73 -25.10 -12.72
CA ALA A 150 -12.32 -24.08 -13.67
C ALA A 150 -12.71 -24.48 -15.12
N GLN A 151 -12.59 -25.76 -15.47
CA GLN A 151 -12.98 -26.28 -16.79
C GLN A 151 -14.50 -26.33 -17.01
N GLU A 152 -15.32 -26.48 -15.96
CA GLU A 152 -16.79 -26.43 -16.08
C GLU A 152 -17.36 -25.00 -16.20
N ARG A 153 -16.54 -23.97 -15.98
CA ARG A 153 -16.93 -22.56 -16.09
C ARG A 153 -16.62 -21.93 -17.46
N GLU A 154 -15.96 -22.67 -18.36
CA GLU A 154 -15.81 -22.36 -19.80
C GLU A 154 -16.84 -23.13 -20.65
#